data_AF-A0A2E0F840-F1
#
_entry.id   AF-A0A2E0F840-F1
#
_cell.length_a   1.000
_cell.length_b   1.000
_cell.length_c   1.000
_cell.angle_alpha   90.00
_cell.angle_beta   90.00
_cell.angle_gamma   90.00
#
_symmetry.space_group_name_H-M   'P 1'
#
loop_
_entity.id
_entity.type
_entity.pdbx_description
1 polymer ?
#
loop_
_entity_poly.entity_id
_entity_poly.type
_entity_poly.pdbx_seq_one_letter_code
_entity_poly.pdbx_strand_id
1 'polypeptide(L)'
;MQQGSVVAIEAAQGTDNLIKQSYPYIKNIKQAVLVKMIKSKQDIRVDLPTVGMKTVKKIKKYSLRGIAYSSNLTVILEKSKVIDFCDRNKIFLFGV
;
A
#
# COMPACT_ATOMS: atom_id res chain seq x y z
N MET A 1 -3.99 6.68 4.34
CA MET A 1 -4.05 8.02 4.96
C MET A 1 -4.32 9.08 3.91
N GLN A 2 -4.87 10.22 4.29
CA GLN A 2 -5.16 11.35 3.43
C GLN A 2 -4.98 12.65 4.22
N GLN A 3 -4.11 13.55 3.76
CA GLN A 3 -3.86 14.87 4.41
C GLN A 3 -3.62 14.77 5.94
N GLY A 4 -2.87 13.76 6.38
CA GLY A 4 -2.59 13.53 7.81
C GLY A 4 -3.65 12.73 8.58
N SER A 5 -4.83 12.47 7.98
CA SER A 5 -5.89 11.67 8.61
C SER A 5 -5.83 10.19 8.20
N VAL A 6 -6.11 9.31 9.16
CA VAL A 6 -6.34 7.88 8.91
C VAL A 6 -7.76 7.70 8.39
N VAL A 7 -7.89 7.28 7.14
CA VAL A 7 -9.20 7.05 6.49
C VAL A 7 -9.73 5.64 6.78
N ALA A 8 -8.84 4.66 6.89
CA ALA A 8 -9.19 3.28 7.21
C ALA A 8 -7.97 2.52 7.75
N ILE A 9 -8.22 1.44 8.49
CA ILE A 9 -7.22 0.57 9.09
C ILE A 9 -7.46 -0.87 8.63
N GLU A 10 -6.38 -1.56 8.24
CA GLU A 10 -6.47 -2.97 7.86
C GLU A 10 -6.88 -3.85 9.05
N ALA A 11 -7.95 -4.62 8.89
CA ALA A 11 -8.36 -5.66 9.82
C ALA A 11 -8.35 -7.03 9.11
N ALA A 12 -8.92 -8.08 9.71
CA ALA A 12 -8.81 -9.47 9.25
C ALA A 12 -9.17 -9.70 7.76
N GLN A 13 -10.02 -8.84 7.18
CA GLN A 13 -10.41 -8.81 5.77
C GLN A 13 -9.25 -8.55 4.77
N GLY A 14 -8.10 -8.07 5.25
CA GLY A 14 -6.91 -7.79 4.45
C GLY A 14 -6.94 -6.48 3.65
N THR A 15 -5.78 -6.13 3.09
CA THR A 15 -5.50 -4.88 2.38
C THR A 15 -6.45 -4.65 1.19
N ASP A 16 -6.84 -5.72 0.53
CA ASP A 16 -7.67 -5.65 -0.68
C ASP A 16 -9.06 -5.09 -0.40
N ASN A 17 -9.68 -5.59 0.68
CA ASN A 17 -10.96 -5.11 1.12
C ASN A 17 -10.83 -3.69 1.72
N LEU A 18 -9.74 -3.42 2.44
CA LEU A 18 -9.43 -2.09 2.96
C LEU A 18 -9.48 -1.02 1.85
N ILE A 19 -8.73 -1.21 0.76
CA ILE A 19 -8.67 -0.22 -0.32
C ILE A 19 -10.05 -0.04 -0.97
N LYS A 20 -10.77 -1.15 -1.20
CA LYS A 20 -12.12 -1.12 -1.80
C LYS A 20 -13.09 -0.32 -0.93
N GLN A 21 -13.12 -0.59 0.38
CA GLN A 21 -14.03 0.10 1.31
C GLN A 21 -13.63 1.54 1.57
N SER A 22 -12.34 1.88 1.46
CA SER A 22 -11.85 3.25 1.61
C SER A 22 -12.19 4.14 0.41
N TYR A 23 -12.43 3.54 -0.76
CA TYR A 23 -12.55 4.27 -2.01
C TYR A 23 -13.63 5.38 -2.02
N PRO A 24 -14.86 5.17 -1.50
CA PRO A 24 -15.88 6.22 -1.47
C PRO A 24 -15.45 7.49 -0.74
N TYR A 25 -14.56 7.37 0.25
CA TYR A 25 -14.08 8.48 1.08
C TYR A 25 -12.90 9.22 0.46
N ILE A 26 -12.12 8.56 -0.40
CA ILE A 26 -10.90 9.12 -1.00
C ILE A 26 -11.06 9.46 -2.49
N LYS A 27 -12.12 8.99 -3.16
CA LYS A 27 -12.28 9.13 -4.63
C LYS A 27 -12.24 10.57 -5.15
N ASN A 28 -12.68 11.54 -4.35
CA ASN A 28 -12.70 12.95 -4.72
C ASN A 28 -11.36 13.65 -4.45
N ILE A 29 -10.47 13.00 -3.69
CA ILE A 29 -9.25 13.60 -3.18
C ILE A 29 -8.12 12.65 -3.57
N LYS A 30 -7.55 12.87 -4.76
CA LYS A 30 -6.49 12.08 -5.41
C LYS A 30 -5.12 12.16 -4.69
N GLN A 31 -5.13 12.14 -3.36
CA GLN A 31 -3.99 12.38 -2.49
C GLN A 31 -3.82 11.29 -1.42
N ALA A 32 -4.61 10.22 -1.48
CA ALA A 32 -4.50 9.15 -0.51
C ALA A 32 -3.27 8.26 -0.76
N VAL A 33 -2.67 7.81 0.34
CA VAL A 33 -1.46 6.97 0.39
C VAL A 33 -1.77 5.69 1.16
N LEU A 34 -1.35 4.54 0.62
CA LEU A 34 -1.37 3.27 1.32
C LEU A 34 -0.15 3.19 2.24
N VAL A 35 -0.33 2.73 3.48
CA VAL A 35 0.76 2.57 4.44
C VAL A 35 0.76 1.11 4.90
N LYS A 36 1.88 0.41 4.69
CA LYS A 36 2.07 -0.99 5.07
C LYS A 36 3.29 -1.11 5.98
N MET A 37 3.07 -0.99 7.28
CA MET A 37 4.11 -1.12 8.28
C MET A 37 4.02 -2.46 8.98
N ILE A 38 5.15 -2.93 9.48
CA ILE A 38 5.16 -4.06 10.41
C ILE A 38 4.42 -3.70 11.70
N LYS A 39 3.59 -4.61 12.21
CA LYS A 39 2.92 -4.37 13.49
C LYS A 39 3.92 -4.47 14.64
N SER A 40 3.75 -3.64 15.67
CA SER A 40 4.52 -3.79 16.90
C SER A 40 4.29 -5.20 17.47
N LYS A 41 5.37 -5.93 17.75
CA LYS A 41 5.40 -7.33 18.20
C LYS A 41 5.01 -8.40 17.15
N GLN A 42 4.94 -8.04 15.86
CA GLN A 42 4.81 -9.05 14.81
C GLN A 42 6.07 -9.92 14.76
N ASP A 43 5.90 -11.24 14.81
CA ASP A 43 7.02 -12.16 14.59
C ASP A 43 7.41 -12.14 13.12
N ILE A 44 8.55 -11.49 12.83
CA ILE A 44 9.10 -11.32 11.49
C ILE A 44 9.44 -12.65 10.80
N ARG A 45 9.59 -13.74 11.55
CA ARG A 45 9.88 -15.08 11.01
C ARG A 45 8.64 -15.75 10.43
N VAL A 46 7.46 -15.28 10.85
CA VAL A 46 6.17 -15.86 10.46
C VAL A 46 5.59 -15.09 9.28
N ASP A 47 5.60 -13.76 9.33
CA ASP A 47 5.00 -12.93 8.29
C ASP A 47 5.65 -11.55 8.18
N LEU A 48 6.02 -11.19 6.95
CA LEU A 48 6.47 -9.85 6.60
C LEU A 48 5.43 -9.17 5.71
N PRO A 49 5.17 -7.87 5.90
CA PRO A 49 4.40 -7.09 4.95
C PRO A 49 4.87 -7.35 3.52
N THR A 50 3.92 -7.65 2.62
CA THR A 50 4.24 -7.99 1.23
C THR A 50 3.59 -6.99 0.27
N VAL A 51 4.37 -6.54 -0.72
CA VAL A 51 3.95 -5.67 -1.81
C VAL A 51 4.22 -6.40 -3.13
N GLY A 52 3.21 -6.51 -3.99
CA GLY A 52 3.37 -7.13 -5.29
C GLY A 52 2.47 -6.50 -6.35
N MET A 53 2.44 -7.12 -7.54
CA MET A 53 1.69 -6.56 -8.68
C MET A 53 0.21 -6.34 -8.41
N LYS A 54 -0.44 -7.21 -7.62
CA LYS A 54 -1.84 -7.04 -7.22
C LYS A 54 -2.03 -5.74 -6.43
N THR A 55 -1.09 -5.39 -5.55
CA THR A 55 -1.13 -4.18 -4.72
C THR A 55 -1.00 -2.91 -5.58
N VAL A 56 0.03 -2.82 -6.43
CA VAL A 56 0.25 -1.61 -7.23
C VAL A 56 -0.80 -1.41 -8.32
N LYS A 57 -1.38 -2.50 -8.88
CA LYS A 57 -2.55 -2.41 -9.76
C LYS A 57 -3.78 -1.82 -9.03
N LYS A 58 -3.96 -2.12 -7.75
CA LYS A 58 -5.05 -1.53 -6.95
C LYS A 58 -4.79 -0.08 -6.61
N ILE A 59 -3.55 0.27 -6.25
CA ILE A 59 -3.14 1.67 -6.06
C ILE A 59 -3.49 2.48 -7.31
N LYS A 60 -3.16 1.96 -8.51
CA LYS A 60 -3.58 2.59 -9.77
C LYS A 60 -5.09 2.67 -9.93
N LYS A 61 -5.79 1.53 -9.78
CA LYS A 61 -7.25 1.41 -9.97
C LYS A 61 -8.03 2.42 -9.12
N TYR A 62 -7.60 2.62 -7.87
CA TYR A 62 -8.26 3.50 -6.92
C TYR A 62 -7.62 4.89 -6.82
N SER A 63 -6.76 5.26 -7.78
CA SER A 63 -6.12 6.58 -7.88
C SER A 63 -5.38 7.02 -6.61
N LEU A 64 -4.76 6.08 -5.91
CA LEU A 64 -3.84 6.35 -4.81
C LEU A 64 -2.50 6.89 -5.36
N ARG A 65 -1.83 7.75 -4.60
CA ARG A 65 -0.55 8.37 -5.00
C ARG A 65 0.64 7.41 -4.93
N GLY A 66 0.56 6.42 -4.05
CA GLY A 66 1.70 5.57 -3.74
C GLY A 66 1.49 4.72 -2.49
N ILE A 67 2.60 4.09 -2.09
CA ILE A 67 2.69 3.26 -0.89
C ILE A 67 3.95 3.60 -0.10
N ALA A 68 3.78 3.78 1.21
CA ALA A 68 4.87 3.78 2.18
C ALA A 68 4.93 2.41 2.88
N TYR A 69 6.14 1.90 3.11
CA TYR A 69 6.34 0.58 3.70
C TYR A 69 7.57 0.54 4.62
N SER A 70 7.63 -0.44 5.53
CA SER A 70 8.79 -0.64 6.40
C SER A 70 10.00 -1.11 5.58
N SER A 71 11.04 -0.27 5.52
CA SER A 71 12.32 -0.59 4.89
C SER A 71 12.93 -1.84 5.54
N ASN A 72 13.55 -2.69 4.72
CA ASN A 72 14.16 -3.98 5.12
C ASN A 72 13.22 -5.00 5.80
N LEU A 73 11.94 -4.64 6.03
CA LEU A 73 10.92 -5.46 6.67
C LEU A 73 9.67 -5.56 5.79
N THR A 74 9.86 -5.51 4.47
CA THR A 74 8.79 -5.69 3.48
C THR A 74 9.32 -6.51 2.31
N VAL A 75 8.60 -7.56 1.94
CA VAL A 75 8.90 -8.36 0.75
C VAL A 75 8.27 -7.69 -0.47
N ILE A 76 9.09 -7.37 -1.48
CA ILE A 76 8.60 -6.89 -2.78
C ILE A 76 8.65 -8.04 -3.79
N LEU A 77 7.49 -8.58 -4.13
CA LEU A 77 7.35 -9.66 -5.11
C LEU A 77 7.62 -9.12 -6.52
N GLU A 78 8.40 -9.85 -7.31
CA GLU A 78 8.74 -9.47 -8.70
C GLU A 78 9.20 -8.00 -8.80
N LYS A 79 10.16 -7.62 -7.95
CA LYS A 79 10.59 -6.23 -7.71
C LYS A 79 10.75 -5.39 -8.97
N SER A 80 11.41 -5.90 -10.01
CA SER A 80 11.57 -5.19 -11.29
C SER A 80 10.23 -4.83 -11.93
N LYS A 81 9.31 -5.79 -12.06
CA LYS A 81 7.97 -5.56 -12.63
C LYS A 81 7.16 -4.55 -11.81
N VAL A 82 7.29 -4.60 -10.48
CA VAL A 82 6.64 -3.65 -9.58
C VAL A 82 7.16 -2.23 -9.80
N ILE A 83 8.48 -2.06 -9.85
CA ILE A 83 9.12 -0.76 -10.11
C ILE A 83 8.70 -0.23 -11.48
N ASP A 84 8.86 -1.03 -12.54
CA ASP A 84 8.52 -0.60 -13.90
C ASP A 84 7.04 -0.21 -14.03
N PHE A 85 6.14 -0.90 -13.33
CA PHE A 85 4.73 -0.56 -13.32
C PHE A 85 4.50 0.75 -12.57
N CYS A 86 5.14 0.93 -11.41
CA CYS A 86 5.04 2.13 -10.60
C CYS A 86 5.52 3.37 -11.36
N ASP A 87 6.69 3.29 -11.99
CA ASP A 87 7.28 4.39 -12.77
C ASP A 87 6.38 4.81 -13.93
N ARG A 88 5.91 3.83 -14.72
CA ARG A 88 4.96 4.08 -15.83
C ARG A 88 3.65 4.72 -15.38
N ASN A 89 3.24 4.48 -14.13
CA ASN A 89 1.96 4.94 -13.60
C ASN A 89 2.07 6.14 -12.66
N LYS A 90 3.27 6.70 -12.44
CA LYS A 90 3.55 7.79 -11.49
C LYS A 90 3.11 7.45 -10.06
N ILE A 91 3.36 6.20 -9.66
CA ILE A 91 3.07 5.68 -8.32
C ILE A 91 4.38 5.63 -7.55
N PHE A 92 4.46 6.31 -6.41
CA PHE A 92 5.68 6.24 -5.61
C PHE A 92 5.72 4.98 -4.74
N LEU A 93 6.94 4.50 -4.51
CA LEU A 93 7.31 3.52 -3.49
C LEU A 93 8.22 4.22 -2.49
N PHE A 94 7.88 4.21 -1.20
CA PHE A 94 8.67 4.88 -0.18
C PHE A 94 8.97 3.92 0.99
N GLY A 95 10.25 3.59 1.16
CA GLY A 95 10.74 2.85 2.33
C GLY A 95 11.00 3.81 3.48
N VAL A 96 10.36 3.56 4.63
CA VAL A 96 10.58 4.24 5.92
C VAL A 96 11.48 3.39 6.79
#